data_AF-A0A376VUT9-F1
#
_entry.id   AF-A0A376VUT9-F1
#
_cell.length_a   1.000
_cell.length_b   1.000
_cell.length_c   1.000
_cell.angle_alpha   90.00
_cell.angle_beta   90.00
_cell.angle_gamma   90.00
#
_symmetry.space_group_name_H-M   'P 1'
#
loop_
_entity.id
_entity.type
_entity.pdbx_description
1 polymer ?
#
loop_
_entity_poly.entity_id
_entity_poly.type
_entity_poly.pdbx_seq_one_letter_code
_entity_poly.pdbx_strand_id
1 'polypeptide(L)' 'MVTVAELQALRQARLDLLTGKRVVSVQKDGRRLNIRRPLWMSLTGDQ' A
#
# COMPACT_ATOMS: atom_id res chain seq x y z
N MET A 1 -9.52 -1.90 16.59
CA MET A 1 -8.33 -2.78 16.70
C MET A 1 -8.00 -3.26 15.31
N VAL A 2 -6.72 -3.28 14.91
CA VAL A 2 -6.31 -3.90 13.63
C VAL A 2 -6.09 -5.39 13.87
N THR A 3 -6.70 -6.22 13.03
CA THR A 3 -6.48 -7.67 13.05
C THR A 3 -5.12 -8.03 12.44
N VAL A 4 -4.63 -9.24 12.74
CA VAL A 4 -3.38 -9.75 12.16
C VAL A 4 -3.48 -9.85 10.63
N ALA A 5 -4.65 -10.24 10.11
CA ALA A 5 -4.91 -10.32 8.68
C ALA A 5 -4.85 -8.94 8.01
N GLU A 6 -5.48 -7.92 8.61
CA GLU A 6 -5.41 -6.54 8.10
C GLU A 6 -3.97 -6.00 8.14
N LEU A 7 -3.21 -6.31 9.19
CA LEU A 7 -1.81 -5.91 9.29
C LEU A 7 -0.95 -6.57 8.19
N GLN A 8 -1.16 -7.86 7.91
CA GLN A 8 -0.48 -8.55 6.83
C GLN A 8 -0.84 -7.96 5.46
N ALA A 9 -2.13 -7.69 5.21
CA ALA A 9 -2.59 -7.04 3.98
C ALA A 9 -1.95 -5.65 3.78
N LEU A 10 -1.83 -4.86 4.86
CA LEU A 10 -1.16 -3.56 4.82
C LEU A 10 0.34 -3.66 4.53
N ARG A 11 1.03 -4.66 5.10
CA ARG A 11 2.45 -4.89 4.81
C ARG A 11 2.68 -5.27 3.35
N GLN A 12 1.84 -6.15 2.81
CA GLN A 12 1.92 -6.52 1.39
C GLN A 12 1.62 -5.33 0.48
N ALA A 13 0.57 -4.56 0.79
CA ALA A 13 0.22 -3.35 0.05
C ALA A 13 1.36 -2.32 0.03
N ARG A 14 2.10 -2.18 1.15
CA ARG A 14 3.29 -1.33 1.21
C ARG A 14 4.38 -1.82 0.25
N LEU A 15 4.68 -3.11 0.25
CA LEU A 15 5.70 -3.68 -0.65
C LEU A 15 5.30 -3.47 -2.10
N ASP A 16 4.06 -3.80 -2.46
CA ASP A 16 3.51 -3.61 -3.80
C ASP A 16 3.66 -2.16 -4.29
N LEU A 17 3.39 -1.17 -3.42
CA LEU A 17 3.56 0.25 -3.76
C LEU A 17 5.02 0.66 -3.99
N LEU A 18 5.94 0.05 -3.24
CA LEU A 18 7.37 0.30 -3.35
C LEU A 18 7.99 -0.36 -4.58
N THR A 19 7.52 -1.56 -4.94
CA THR A 19 8.13 -2.41 -5.98
C THR A 19 7.56 -2.22 -7.38
N GLY A 20 6.45 -1.49 -7.55
CA GLY A 20 6.01 -1.11 -8.90
C GLY A 20 4.55 -0.73 -9.05
N LYS A 21 3.66 -1.10 -8.12
CA LYS A 21 2.25 -0.72 -8.22
C LYS A 21 2.07 0.75 -7.87
N ARG A 22 1.30 1.48 -8.68
CA ARG A 22 0.93 2.88 -8.40
C ARG A 22 -0.28 3.01 -7.49
N VAL A 23 -1.15 2.00 -7.46
CA VAL A 23 -2.38 1.97 -6.68
C VAL A 23 -2.54 0.57 -6.09
N VAL A 24 -2.89 0.49 -4.81
CA VAL A 24 -3.26 -0.76 -4.14
C VAL A 24 -4.58 -0.56 -3.39
N SER A 25 -5.41 -1.60 -3.36
CA SER A 25 -6.63 -1.62 -2.55
C SER A 25 -6.45 -2.51 -1.34
N VAL A 26 -6.85 -2.05 -0.16
CA VAL A 26 -6.84 -2.83 1.09
C VAL A 26 -8.21 -2.78 1.75
N GLN A 27 -8.64 -3.91 2.32
CA GLN A 27 -9.81 -3.99 3.17
C GLN A 27 -9.40 -3.67 4.60
N LYS A 28 -10.07 -2.71 5.21
CA LYS A 28 -9.86 -2.33 6.62
C LYS A 28 -11.20 -1.96 7.23
N ASP A 29 -11.54 -2.53 8.39
CA ASP A 29 -12.79 -2.24 9.10
C ASP A 29 -14.04 -2.38 8.19
N GLY A 30 -14.03 -3.37 7.29
CA GLY A 30 -15.11 -3.60 6.32
C GLY A 30 -15.19 -2.59 5.17
N ARG A 31 -14.22 -1.67 5.06
CA ARG A 31 -14.16 -0.65 4.00
C ARG A 31 -12.96 -0.88 3.08
N ARG A 32 -13.16 -0.60 1.81
CA ARG A 32 -12.09 -0.61 0.80
C ARG A 32 -11.37 0.73 0.78
N LEU A 33 -10.09 0.76 1.16
CA LEU A 33 -9.22 1.90 0.95
C LEU A 33 -8.38 1.72 -0.31
N ASN A 34 -8.28 2.78 -1.12
CA ASN A 34 -7.37 2.86 -2.25
C ASN A 34 -6.18 3.73 -1.87
N ILE A 35 -5.00 3.14 -1.80
CA ILE A 35 -3.75 3.82 -1.47
C ILE A 35 -2.97 4.03 -2.75
N ARG A 36 -2.59 5.28 -3.03
CA ARG A 36 -1.77 5.65 -4.18
C ARG A 36 -0.32 5.83 -3.77
N ARG A 37 0.60 5.42 -4.63
CA ARG A 37 2.03 5.71 -4.47
C ARG A 37 2.22 7.23 -4.52
N PRO A 38 2.84 7.85 -3.50
CA PRO A 38 3.17 9.26 -3.52
C PRO A 38 4.16 9.58 -4.64
N LEU A 39 4.00 10.75 -5.30
CA LEU A 39 4.87 11.17 -6.39
C LEU A 39 6.34 11.26 -5.98
N TRP A 40 6.64 11.72 -4.76
CA TRP A 40 8.00 11.84 -4.26
C TRP A 40 8.73 10.49 -4.13
N MET A 41 8.01 9.38 -3.93
CA MET A 41 8.60 8.03 -3.96
C MET A 41 9.02 7.60 -5.37
N SER A 42 8.46 8.22 -6.42
CA SER A 42 8.92 8.00 -7.79
C SER A 42 10.15 8.84 -8.13
N LEU A 43 10.36 9.96 -7.43
CA LEU A 43 11.52 10.85 -7.63
C LEU A 43 12.82 10.27 -7.04
N THR A 44 12.71 9.35 -6.07
CA THR A 44 13.86 8.66 -5.47
C THR A 44 14.25 7.36 -6.19
N GLY A 45 13.64 7.06 -7.35
CA GLY A 45 13.85 5.82 -8.12
C GLY A 45 14.69 5.97 -9.38
N ASP A 46 15.21 7.17 -9.66
CA ASP A 46 16.16 7.43 -10.75
C ASP A 46 17.58 7.34 -10.16
N GLN A 47 18.15 6.13 -10.18
CA GLN A 47 19.59 5.88 -10.05
C GLN A 47 20.06 5.10 -11.26
#